data_AF-A0AAF0ZLQ0-F1
#
_entry.id   AF-A0AAF0ZLQ0-F1
#
_cell.length_a   1.000
_cell.length_b   1.000
_cell.length_c   1.000
_cell.angle_alpha   90.00
_cell.angle_beta   90.00
_cell.angle_gamma   90.00
#
_symmetry.space_group_name_H-M   'P 1'
#
loop_
_entity.id
_entity.type
_entity.pdbx_description
1 polymer ?
#
loop_
_entity_poly.entity_id
_entity_poly.type
_entity_poly.pdbx_seq_one_letter_code
_entity_poly.pdbx_strand_id
1 'polypeptide(L)'
;MDKGFKSSTYKPGVCNSTQCTYSNPNYRGDSILKPKLQPGCNNNSCYIWGENPLIDWFDDSAEIADGIFVIGSTSSVRVTLLRFIFA
;
A
#
# COMPACT_ATOMS: atom_id res chain seq x y z
N MET A 1 -1.88 1.52 -11.10
CA MET A 1 -0.63 0.73 -10.85
C MET A 1 0.59 1.42 -11.43
N ASP A 2 1.51 1.83 -10.56
CA ASP A 2 2.75 2.49 -10.97
C ASP A 2 3.76 1.48 -11.54
N LYS A 3 4.22 1.70 -12.77
CA LYS A 3 5.24 0.85 -13.42
C LYS A 3 6.65 1.16 -12.92
N GLY A 4 6.84 2.27 -12.22
CA GLY A 4 8.13 2.77 -11.76
C GLY A 4 8.48 2.44 -10.31
N PHE A 5 7.51 2.04 -9.48
CA PHE A 5 7.75 1.81 -8.06
C PHE A 5 8.68 0.62 -7.84
N LYS A 6 9.83 0.88 -7.22
CA LYS A 6 10.87 -0.12 -6.91
C LYS A 6 11.28 0.03 -5.46
N SER A 7 10.97 -0.99 -4.67
CA SER A 7 11.44 -1.09 -3.30
C SER A 7 11.64 -2.55 -2.94
N SER A 8 12.82 -2.90 -2.43
CA SER A 8 13.12 -4.24 -1.90
C SER A 8 12.50 -4.47 -0.52
N THR A 9 11.99 -3.42 0.12
CA THR A 9 11.36 -3.48 1.44
C THR A 9 9.84 -3.45 1.39
N TYR A 10 9.27 -3.34 0.19
CA TYR A 10 7.83 -3.39 -0.05
C TYR A 10 7.26 -4.73 0.40
N LYS A 11 6.15 -4.72 1.13
CA LYS A 11 5.41 -5.93 1.49
C LYS A 11 3.91 -5.70 1.29
N PRO A 12 3.23 -6.51 0.47
CA PRO A 12 1.79 -6.40 0.32
C PRO A 12 1.08 -6.80 1.61
N GLY A 13 -0.03 -6.12 1.90
CA GLY A 13 -0.92 -6.40 3.00
C GLY A 13 -1.70 -7.67 2.74
N VAL A 14 -1.26 -8.78 3.37
CA VAL A 14 -1.90 -10.09 3.22
C VAL A 14 -3.25 -10.11 3.96
N CYS A 15 -4.27 -10.69 3.35
CA CYS A 15 -5.58 -10.89 3.98
C CYS A 15 -5.49 -11.47 5.39
N ASN A 16 -6.32 -10.95 6.31
CA ASN A 16 -6.36 -11.33 7.74
C ASN A 16 -5.11 -10.99 8.55
N SER A 17 -4.11 -10.33 7.96
CA SER A 17 -2.99 -9.77 8.72
C SER A 17 -3.43 -8.61 9.63
N THR A 18 -2.66 -8.31 10.66
CA THR A 18 -2.88 -7.14 11.54
C THR A 18 -2.84 -5.83 10.76
N GLN A 19 -1.98 -5.71 9.75
CA GLN A 19 -1.92 -4.56 8.86
C GLN A 19 -3.23 -4.36 8.09
N CYS A 20 -3.78 -5.42 7.49
CA CYS A 20 -5.07 -5.34 6.82
C CYS A 20 -6.20 -5.04 7.81
N THR A 21 -6.22 -5.68 8.97
CA THR A 21 -7.25 -5.40 9.99
C THR A 21 -7.19 -3.94 10.45
N TYR A 22 -5.99 -3.38 10.65
CA TYR A 22 -5.80 -1.98 11.00
C TYR A 22 -6.27 -1.02 9.91
N SER A 23 -6.08 -1.39 8.63
CA SER A 23 -6.41 -0.53 7.48
C SER A 23 -7.89 -0.56 7.09
N ASN A 24 -8.71 -1.39 7.73
CA ASN A 24 -10.15 -1.53 7.49
C ASN A 24 -10.53 -1.59 5.98
N PRO A 25 -10.07 -2.63 5.25
CA PRO A 25 -10.17 -2.70 3.80
C PRO A 25 -11.62 -2.81 3.32
N ASN A 26 -11.90 -2.20 2.17
CA ASN A 26 -13.17 -2.31 1.46
C ASN A 26 -13.40 -3.74 0.95
N TYR A 27 -12.34 -4.40 0.45
CA TYR A 27 -12.41 -5.80 0.02
C TYR A 27 -11.04 -6.48 0.06
N ARG A 28 -11.06 -7.78 -0.22
CA ARG A 28 -9.92 -8.70 -0.16
C ARG A 28 -9.96 -9.60 -1.39
N GLY A 29 -8.80 -9.92 -1.96
CA GLY A 29 -8.77 -10.78 -3.13
C GLY A 29 -7.41 -10.88 -3.81
N ASP A 30 -7.45 -11.43 -5.01
CA ASP A 30 -6.30 -11.60 -5.88
C ASP A 30 -6.24 -10.53 -6.95
N SER A 31 -5.04 -10.11 -7.33
CA SER A 31 -4.89 -9.23 -8.47
C SER A 31 -5.05 -10.00 -9.78
N ILE A 32 -6.13 -9.68 -10.51
CA ILE A 32 -6.42 -10.25 -11.84
C ILE A 32 -6.00 -9.31 -12.99
N LEU A 33 -5.50 -8.11 -12.66
CA LEU A 33 -5.25 -7.04 -13.62
C LEU A 33 -3.91 -7.19 -14.37
N LYS A 34 -2.99 -8.00 -13.85
CA LYS A 34 -1.67 -8.25 -14.47
C LYS A 34 -1.26 -9.72 -14.39
N PRO A 35 -0.51 -10.22 -15.38
CA PRO A 35 -0.01 -11.59 -15.37
C PRO A 35 1.18 -11.82 -14.42
N LYS A 36 1.79 -10.75 -13.88
CA LYS A 36 2.93 -10.84 -12.96
C LYS A 36 2.62 -10.10 -11.68
N LEU A 37 2.96 -10.74 -10.56
CA LEU A 37 2.90 -10.12 -9.24
C LEU A 37 3.96 -9.02 -9.14
N GLN A 38 3.56 -7.86 -8.64
CA GLN A 38 4.39 -6.68 -8.49
C GLN A 38 3.77 -5.75 -7.44
N PRO A 39 4.48 -4.71 -6.97
CA PRO A 39 3.88 -3.72 -6.07
C PRO A 39 2.56 -3.16 -6.62
N GLY A 40 1.52 -3.15 -5.78
CA GLY A 40 0.16 -2.74 -6.13
C GLY A 40 -0.65 -3.84 -6.83
N CYS A 41 -0.15 -5.07 -6.88
CA CYS A 41 -0.70 -6.17 -7.67
C CYS A 41 -0.26 -7.53 -7.12
N ASN A 42 -0.79 -7.94 -5.96
CA ASN A 42 -0.48 -9.23 -5.34
C ASN A 42 -1.73 -10.08 -5.08
N ASN A 43 -1.50 -11.37 -4.89
CA ASN A 43 -2.54 -12.32 -4.51
C ASN A 43 -2.78 -12.29 -3.00
N ASN A 44 -3.99 -12.67 -2.59
CA ASN A 44 -4.42 -12.73 -1.20
C ASN A 44 -4.13 -11.43 -0.44
N SER A 45 -4.45 -10.30 -1.07
CA SER A 45 -4.17 -8.96 -0.55
C SER A 45 -5.44 -8.20 -0.21
N CYS A 46 -5.31 -7.16 0.62
CA CYS A 46 -6.43 -6.30 1.01
C CYS A 46 -6.35 -4.92 0.36
N TYR A 47 -7.52 -4.36 0.05
CA TYR A 47 -7.64 -3.16 -0.79
C TYR A 47 -8.56 -2.13 -0.15
N ILE A 48 -8.23 -0.86 -0.35
CA ILE A 48 -9.08 0.28 0.00
C ILE A 48 -9.47 1.07 -1.25
N TRP A 49 -10.43 1.97 -1.10
CA TRP A 49 -10.68 3.00 -2.12
C TRP A 49 -9.70 4.15 -1.96
N GLY A 50 -8.90 4.41 -2.99
CA GLY A 50 -7.97 5.53 -3.04
C GLY A 50 -8.68 6.77 -3.57
N GLU A 51 -8.81 7.82 -2.76
CA GLU A 51 -9.52 9.04 -3.15
C GLU A 51 -8.59 10.10 -3.73
N ASN A 52 -9.02 10.76 -4.79
CA ASN A 52 -8.43 11.99 -5.30
C ASN A 52 -9.42 13.16 -5.11
N PRO A 53 -9.29 13.94 -4.03
CA PRO A 53 -10.24 15.00 -3.70
C PRO A 53 -10.20 16.20 -4.65
N LEU A 54 -9.17 16.32 -5.50
CA LEU A 54 -9.05 17.44 -6.44
C LEU A 54 -9.97 17.31 -7.65
N ILE A 55 -10.36 16.08 -8.01
CA ILE A 55 -11.18 15.78 -9.20
C ILE A 55 -12.40 14.92 -8.89
N ASP A 56 -12.72 14.74 -7.60
CA ASP A 56 -13.84 13.90 -7.14
C ASP A 56 -13.83 12.50 -7.78
N TRP A 57 -12.67 11.83 -7.70
CA TRP A 57 -12.45 10.53 -8.32
C TRP A 57 -11.87 9.53 -7.30
N PHE A 58 -12.20 8.25 -7.45
CA PHE A 58 -11.63 7.19 -6.63
C PHE A 58 -11.08 6.03 -7.47
N ASP A 59 -10.00 5.42 -6.98
CA ASP A 59 -9.47 4.12 -7.42
C ASP A 59 -10.06 3.03 -6.52
N ASP A 60 -10.79 2.09 -7.10
CA ASP A 60 -11.37 0.97 -6.37
C ASP A 60 -10.38 -0.17 -6.14
N SER A 61 -9.09 0.01 -6.44
CA SER A 61 -8.08 -1.06 -6.45
C SER A 61 -6.76 -0.73 -5.75
N ALA A 62 -6.78 0.16 -4.75
CA ALA A 62 -5.58 0.54 -4.00
C ALA A 62 -5.18 -0.56 -2.98
N GLU A 63 -4.11 -1.30 -3.29
CA GLU A 63 -3.59 -2.39 -2.45
C GLU A 63 -2.87 -1.83 -1.22
N ILE A 64 -3.29 -2.25 -0.02
CA ILE A 64 -2.56 -1.95 1.21
C ILE A 64 -1.19 -2.62 1.16
N ALA A 65 -0.14 -1.88 1.51
CA ALA A 65 1.23 -2.37 1.63
C ALA A 65 1.99 -1.71 2.78
N ASP A 66 3.11 -2.32 3.19
CA ASP A 66 4.05 -1.72 4.11
C ASP A 66 5.44 -1.54 3.48
N GLY A 67 6.20 -0.58 4.02
CA GLY A 67 7.56 -0.30 3.58
C GLY A 67 8.29 0.65 4.52
N ILE A 68 9.53 0.99 4.15
CA ILE A 68 10.32 1.96 4.90
C ILE A 68 9.90 3.37 4.52
N PHE A 69 9.53 4.17 5.53
CA PHE A 69 9.29 5.60 5.41
C PHE A 69 10.33 6.36 6.24
N VAL A 70 10.88 7.43 5.68
CA VAL A 70 11.89 8.27 6.36
C VAL A 70 11.41 9.71 6.36
N ILE A 71 11.38 10.32 7.53
CA ILE A 71 10.93 11.70 7.72
C ILE A 71 11.97 12.52 8.51
N GLY A 72 12.04 13.81 8.23
CA GLY A 72 12.85 14.74 9.00
C GLY A 72 12.22 15.07 10.36
N SER A 73 13.04 15.06 11.40
CA SER A 73 12.74 15.58 12.74
C SER A 73 12.95 17.10 12.79
N THR A 74 12.31 17.75 13.76
CA THR A 74 12.56 19.16 14.12
C THR A 74 14.02 19.44 14.47
N SER A 75 14.74 18.43 14.98
CA SER A 75 16.17 18.50 15.29
C SER A 75 17.08 18.27 14.07
N SER A 76 16.54 18.28 12.85
CA SER A 76 17.27 17.98 11.59
C SER A 76 17.83 16.54 11.51
N VAL A 77 17.39 15.64 12.38
CA VAL A 77 17.70 14.21 12.34
C VAL A 77 16.66 13.47 11.50
N ARG A 78 17.04 12.39 10.80
CA ARG A 78 16.08 11.53 10.09
C ARG A 78 15.53 10.44 11.01
N VAL A 79 14.22 10.25 10.99
CA VAL A 79 13.53 9.16 11.69
C VAL A 79 13.02 8.16 10.66
N THR A 80 13.27 6.88 10.93
CA THR A 80 12.88 5.78 10.04
C THR A 80 11.76 4.96 10.66
N LEU A 81 10.65 4.83 9.94
CA LEU A 81 9.58 3.90 10.24
C LEU A 81 9.69 2.71 9.31
N LEU A 82 10.04 1.54 9.85
CA LEU A 82 10.35 0.34 9.07
C LEU A 82 9.13 -0.34 8.45
N ARG A 83 7.93 -0.09 9.01
CA ARG A 83 6.65 -0.63 8.55
C ARG A 83 5.61 0.48 8.53
N PHE A 84 5.80 1.43 7.63
CA PHE A 84 4.78 2.42 7.34
C PHE A 84 3.74 1.78 6.41
N ILE A 85 2.48 1.82 6.81
CA ILE A 85 1.36 1.26 6.05
C ILE A 85 0.84 2.34 5.09
N PHE A 86 0.65 2.00 3.82
CA PHE A 86 0.17 2.89 2.77
C PHE A 86 -0.63 2.11 1.70
N ALA A 87 -1.27 2.83 0.78
CA ALA A 87 -1.99 2.31 -0.39
C ALA A 87 -1.74 3.21 -1.59
#